data_AF-A0A533SQJ8-F1
#
_entry.id   AF-A0A533SQJ8-F1
#
_cell.length_a   1.000
_cell.length_b   1.000
_cell.length_c   1.000
_cell.angle_alpha   90.00
_cell.angle_beta   90.00
_cell.angle_gamma   90.00
#
_symmetry.space_group_name_H-M   'P 1'
#
loop_
_entity.id
_entity.type
_entity.pdbx_description
1 polymer ?
#
loop_
_entity_poly.entity_id
_entity_poly.type
_entity_poly.pdbx_seq_one_letter_code
_entity_poly.pdbx_strand_id
1 'polypeptide(L)'
;MNPKDFQNQEAGKIILTPTGFWAYLPNPLPPDISWSLPLISMLTEAERDLSKLAALVAGFPFSRLLIEPFIRNEAVISSRIEGTRTSLPELLNFEIAQLSIFEKTSDVREVFNYVRAMDYG
;
A
#
# COMPACT_ATOMS: atom_id res chain seq x y z
N MET A 1 -3.97 -16.83 -18.53
CA MET A 1 -2.57 -16.59 -18.09
C MET A 1 -1.63 -17.19 -19.12
N ASN A 2 -0.64 -16.44 -19.60
CA ASN A 2 0.41 -16.97 -20.46
C ASN A 2 1.61 -17.39 -19.57
N PRO A 3 2.00 -18.68 -19.53
CA PRO A 3 3.07 -19.14 -18.65
C PRO A 3 4.43 -18.45 -18.88
N LYS A 4 4.66 -17.93 -20.09
CA LYS A 4 5.92 -17.28 -20.43
C LYS A 4 6.14 -15.95 -19.70
N ASP A 5 5.09 -15.34 -19.17
CA ASP A 5 5.18 -14.06 -18.46
C ASP A 5 5.59 -14.25 -16.98
N PHE A 6 5.64 -15.50 -16.48
CA PHE A 6 5.81 -15.81 -15.05
C PHE A 6 6.95 -16.81 -14.80
N GLN A 7 8.14 -16.48 -15.30
CA GLN A 7 9.31 -17.39 -15.28
C GLN A 7 10.21 -17.24 -14.04
N ASN A 8 9.93 -16.31 -13.12
CA ASN A 8 10.76 -16.10 -11.94
C ASN A 8 10.55 -17.23 -10.92
N GLN A 9 11.53 -18.12 -10.81
CA GLN A 9 11.51 -19.28 -9.91
C GLN A 9 11.72 -18.93 -8.42
N GLU A 10 12.33 -17.78 -8.11
CA GLU A 10 12.50 -17.32 -6.72
C GLU A 10 11.16 -16.87 -6.12
N ALA A 11 10.31 -16.24 -6.94
CA ALA A 11 9.00 -15.77 -6.52
C ALA A 11 7.95 -16.90 -6.45
N GLY A 12 8.07 -17.92 -7.30
CA GLY A 12 7.09 -19.00 -7.37
C GLY A 12 7.21 -19.86 -8.62
N LYS A 13 6.21 -20.72 -8.84
CA LYS A 13 6.19 -21.65 -9.98
C LYS A 13 4.81 -21.73 -10.61
N ILE A 14 4.79 -22.07 -11.89
CA ILE A 14 3.54 -22.30 -12.63
C ILE A 14 3.19 -23.77 -12.54
N ILE A 15 1.95 -24.07 -12.18
CA ILE A 15 1.41 -25.43 -12.14
C ILE A 15 0.23 -25.55 -13.10
N LEU A 16 0.09 -26.71 -13.74
CA LEU A 16 -1.13 -27.07 -14.44
C LEU A 16 -2.09 -27.67 -13.41
N THR A 17 -3.23 -27.01 -13.21
CA THR A 17 -4.24 -27.50 -12.26
C THR A 17 -4.92 -28.77 -12.79
N PRO A 18 -5.48 -29.62 -11.91
CA PRO A 18 -6.24 -30.81 -12.32
C PRO A 18 -7.40 -30.50 -13.26
N THR A 19 -7.95 -29.29 -13.16
CA THR A 19 -9.04 -28.74 -13.99
C THR A 19 -8.58 -28.17 -15.33
N GLY A 20 -7.28 -28.27 -15.67
CA GLY A 20 -6.74 -27.97 -17.00
C GLY A 20 -6.33 -26.53 -17.25
N PHE A 21 -6.34 -25.65 -16.23
CA PHE A 21 -5.85 -24.28 -16.36
C PHE A 21 -4.50 -24.07 -15.66
N TRP A 22 -3.70 -23.14 -16.17
CA TRP A 22 -2.43 -22.73 -15.54
C TRP A 22 -2.67 -21.80 -14.35
N ALA A 23 -1.96 -22.04 -13.25
CA ALA A 23 -1.99 -21.20 -12.05
C ALA A 23 -0.57 -20.87 -11.58
N TYR A 24 -0.39 -19.67 -11.02
CA TYR A 24 0.84 -19.28 -10.34
C TYR A 24 0.77 -19.68 -8.87
N LEU A 25 1.75 -20.46 -8.41
CA LEU A 25 1.90 -20.87 -7.02
C LEU A 25 3.11 -20.13 -6.42
N PRO A 26 2.90 -19.13 -5.55
CA PRO A 26 3.99 -18.44 -4.88
C PRO A 26 4.83 -19.40 -4.02
N ASN A 27 6.12 -19.13 -3.90
CA ASN A 27 6.96 -19.81 -2.92
C ASN A 27 6.54 -19.40 -1.49
N PRO A 28 6.72 -20.27 -0.49
CA PRO A 28 6.39 -19.93 0.89
C PRO A 28 7.25 -18.77 1.39
N LEU A 29 6.67 -17.91 2.23
CA LEU A 29 7.37 -16.84 2.93
C LEU A 29 7.84 -17.31 4.32
N PRO A 30 8.99 -16.81 4.83
CA PRO A 30 9.90 -15.87 4.16
C PRO A 30 10.81 -16.56 3.13
N PRO A 31 11.28 -15.84 2.10
CA PRO A 31 12.31 -16.36 1.20
C PRO A 31 13.68 -16.40 1.91
N ASP A 32 14.64 -17.11 1.32
CA ASP A 32 16.03 -17.05 1.77
C ASP A 32 16.63 -15.68 1.41
N ILE A 33 16.93 -14.86 2.43
CA ILE A 33 17.48 -13.52 2.27
C ILE A 33 19.00 -13.57 2.46
N SER A 34 19.75 -13.09 1.46
CA SER A 34 21.19 -12.88 1.58
C SER A 34 21.49 -11.57 2.32
N TRP A 35 21.97 -11.68 3.55
CA TRP A 35 22.33 -10.55 4.42
C TRP A 35 23.66 -9.90 4.03
N SER A 36 23.68 -9.28 2.87
CA SER A 36 24.85 -8.56 2.36
C SER A 36 25.09 -7.25 3.13
N LEU A 37 26.36 -6.81 3.21
CA LEU A 37 26.70 -5.52 3.83
C LEU A 37 25.89 -4.34 3.25
N PRO A 38 25.67 -4.22 1.93
CA PRO A 38 24.79 -3.18 1.38
C PRO A 38 23.35 -3.25 1.92
N LEU A 39 22.74 -4.44 1.98
CA LEU A 39 21.38 -4.60 2.51
C LEU A 39 21.29 -4.17 3.98
N ILE A 40 22.25 -4.61 4.79
CA ILE A 40 22.31 -4.26 6.22
C ILE A 40 22.47 -2.74 6.39
N SER A 41 23.29 -2.12 5.54
CA SER A 41 23.52 -0.67 5.58
C SER A 41 22.24 0.10 5.25
N MET A 42 21.52 -0.31 4.19
CA MET A 42 20.23 0.29 3.81
C MET A 42 19.16 0.10 4.88
N LEU A 43 19.08 -1.10 5.48
CA LEU A 43 18.13 -1.38 6.56
C LEU A 43 18.39 -0.47 7.77
N THR A 44 19.66 -0.34 8.17
CA THR A 44 20.05 0.51 9.31
C THR A 44 19.72 1.98 9.05
N GLU A 45 19.93 2.45 7.82
CA GLU A 45 19.57 3.82 7.44
C GLU A 45 18.05 4.04 7.51
N ALA A 46 17.26 3.12 6.97
CA ALA A 46 15.80 3.18 7.02
C ALA A 46 15.27 3.14 8.46
N GLU A 47 15.78 2.24 9.31
CA GLU A 47 15.41 2.15 10.73
C GLU A 47 15.73 3.44 11.49
N ARG A 48 16.88 4.05 11.20
CA ARG A 48 17.30 5.30 11.83
C ARG A 48 16.37 6.44 11.45
N ASP A 49 15.96 6.55 10.19
CA ASP A 49 15.06 7.61 9.75
C ASP A 49 13.63 7.41 10.25
N LEU A 50 13.15 6.16 10.33
CA LEU A 50 11.88 5.84 10.97
C LEU A 50 11.91 6.18 12.48
N SER A 51 13.02 5.90 13.16
CA SER A 51 13.20 6.23 14.58
C SER A 51 13.19 7.74 14.83
N LYS A 52 13.83 8.53 13.94
CA LYS A 52 13.75 10.00 14.00
C LYS A 52 12.31 10.49 13.88
N LEU A 53 11.54 9.95 12.92
CA LEU A 53 10.13 10.29 12.76
C LEU A 53 9.33 9.95 14.03
N ALA A 54 9.51 8.73 14.56
CA ALA A 54 8.83 8.30 15.78
C ALA A 54 9.14 9.22 16.97
N ALA A 55 10.40 9.62 17.14
CA ALA A 55 10.83 10.52 18.21
C ALA A 55 10.20 11.93 18.07
N LEU A 56 10.13 12.47 16.85
CA LEU A 56 9.51 13.77 16.57
C LEU A 56 8.00 13.75 16.87
N VAL A 57 7.32 12.70 16.44
CA VAL A 57 5.87 12.53 16.65
C VAL A 57 5.52 12.33 18.12
N ALA A 58 6.36 11.61 18.88
CA ALA A 58 6.16 11.36 20.31
C ALA A 58 6.15 12.63 21.17
N GLY A 59 6.84 13.69 20.72
CA GLY A 59 6.85 14.99 21.40
C GLY A 59 5.59 15.83 21.19
N PHE A 60 4.66 15.41 20.31
CA PHE A 60 3.50 16.22 19.94
C PHE A 60 2.24 15.79 20.72
N PRO A 61 1.55 16.71 21.41
CA PRO A 61 0.41 16.38 22.28
C PRO A 61 -0.82 15.82 21.54
N PHE A 62 -0.89 15.97 20.22
CA PHE A 62 -1.97 15.44 19.37
C PHE A 62 -1.41 14.77 18.11
N SER A 63 -0.55 13.76 18.27
CA SER A 63 0.16 13.09 17.18
C SER A 63 -0.74 12.64 16.02
N ARG A 64 -1.97 12.18 16.31
CA ARG A 64 -2.93 11.79 15.27
C ARG A 64 -3.25 12.95 14.32
N LEU A 65 -3.50 14.16 14.82
CA LEU A 65 -3.81 15.33 13.97
C LEU A 65 -2.66 15.66 12.99
N LEU A 66 -1.42 15.37 13.39
CA LEU A 66 -0.26 15.54 12.52
C LEU A 66 -0.21 14.48 11.41
N ILE A 67 -0.62 13.23 11.70
CA ILE A 67 -0.49 12.08 10.80
C ILE A 67 -1.65 12.01 9.79
N GLU A 68 -2.85 12.45 10.16
CA GLU A 68 -4.08 12.36 9.35
C GLU A 68 -3.93 12.87 7.89
N PRO A 69 -3.24 14.00 7.61
CA PRO A 69 -3.01 14.45 6.22
C PRO A 69 -2.08 13.52 5.44
N PHE A 70 -1.10 12.90 6.10
CA PHE A 70 -0.15 11.99 5.46
C PHE A 70 -0.84 10.68 5.06
N ILE A 71 -1.73 10.15 5.91
CA ILE A 71 -2.52 8.96 5.57
C ILE A 71 -3.38 9.22 4.32
N ARG A 72 -4.06 10.37 4.24
CA ARG A 72 -4.87 10.72 3.07
C ARG A 72 -4.03 10.87 1.80
N ASN A 73 -2.87 11.51 1.91
CA ASN A 73 -1.99 11.66 0.77
C ASN A 73 -1.42 10.31 0.30
N GLU A 74 -1.06 9.44 1.24
CA GLU A 74 -0.60 8.07 0.96
C GLU A 74 -1.71 7.27 0.26
N ALA A 75 -2.94 7.29 0.77
CA ALA A 75 -4.08 6.62 0.15
C ALA A 75 -4.30 7.08 -1.30
N VAL A 76 -4.25 8.39 -1.56
CA VAL A 76 -4.38 8.94 -2.92
C VAL A 76 -3.25 8.47 -3.84
N ILE A 77 -2.01 8.46 -3.36
CA ILE A 77 -0.84 8.07 -4.17
C ILE A 77 -0.81 6.56 -4.40
N SER A 78 -1.18 5.78 -3.39
CA SER A 78 -1.26 4.32 -3.45
C SER A 78 -2.39 3.87 -4.39
N SER A 79 -3.61 4.37 -4.24
CA SER A 79 -4.68 4.02 -5.18
C SER A 79 -4.38 4.47 -6.63
N ARG A 80 -3.58 5.52 -6.83
CA ARG A 80 -3.15 5.94 -8.18
C ARG A 80 -2.29 4.88 -8.87
N ILE A 81 -1.46 4.12 -8.15
CA ILE A 81 -0.67 3.05 -8.78
C ILE A 81 -1.55 1.88 -9.24
N GLU A 82 -2.75 1.75 -8.67
CA GLU A 82 -3.77 0.76 -9.03
C GLU A 82 -4.72 1.24 -10.13
N GLY A 83 -4.58 2.50 -10.56
CA GLY A 83 -5.34 3.10 -11.66
C GLY A 83 -6.47 4.04 -11.24
N THR A 84 -6.69 4.23 -9.94
CA THR A 84 -7.70 5.14 -9.40
C THR A 84 -7.35 6.59 -9.72
N ARG A 85 -8.35 7.36 -10.19
CA ARG A 85 -8.19 8.78 -10.55
C ARG A 85 -8.85 9.66 -9.51
N THR A 86 -8.06 10.07 -8.52
CA THR A 86 -8.49 10.97 -7.45
C THR A 86 -7.32 11.86 -7.00
N SER A 87 -7.67 13.01 -6.44
CA SER A 87 -6.78 13.97 -5.83
C SER A 87 -7.12 14.21 -4.36
N LEU A 88 -6.16 14.73 -3.60
CA LEU A 88 -6.39 15.07 -2.19
C LEU A 88 -7.55 16.07 -1.98
N PRO A 89 -7.68 17.16 -2.78
CA PRO A 89 -8.84 18.04 -2.67
C PRO A 89 -10.18 17.35 -2.93
N GLU A 90 -10.25 16.44 -3.91
CA GLU A 90 -11.48 15.67 -4.20
C GLU A 90 -11.84 14.75 -3.03
N LEU A 91 -10.85 14.08 -2.43
CA LEU A 91 -11.05 13.26 -1.23
C LEU A 91 -11.54 14.11 -0.05
N LEU A 92 -10.91 15.25 0.23
CA LEU A 92 -11.32 16.14 1.32
C LEU A 92 -12.73 16.69 1.10
N ASN A 93 -13.06 17.09 -0.14
CA ASN A 93 -14.41 17.54 -0.49
C ASN A 93 -15.43 16.43 -0.28
N PHE A 94 -15.11 15.19 -0.64
CA PHE A 94 -15.96 14.03 -0.42
C PHE A 94 -16.18 13.72 1.07
N GLU A 95 -15.14 13.85 1.90
CA GLU A 95 -15.23 13.69 3.36
C GLU A 95 -16.13 14.75 4.00
N ILE A 96 -16.06 16.00 3.54
CA ILE A 96 -16.86 17.12 4.05
C ILE A 96 -18.31 17.05 3.58
N ALA A 97 -18.51 16.76 2.30
CA ALA A 97 -19.80 16.87 1.64
C ALA A 97 -20.74 15.67 1.87
N GLN A 98 -20.29 14.61 2.56
CA GLN A 98 -21.00 13.34 2.81
C GLN A 98 -22.41 13.29 2.20
N LEU A 99 -22.52 12.77 0.96
CA LEU A 99 -23.76 12.55 0.18
C LEU A 99 -24.07 13.61 -0.90
N SER A 100 -23.50 13.42 -2.08
CA SER A 100 -24.31 13.46 -3.30
C SER A 100 -24.23 12.07 -3.95
N ILE A 101 -25.35 11.37 -3.99
CA ILE A 101 -25.48 9.97 -4.45
C ILE A 101 -25.21 9.84 -5.97
N PHE A 102 -24.90 10.93 -6.67
CA PHE A 102 -25.14 11.06 -8.11
C PHE A 102 -23.94 11.41 -9.00
N GLU A 103 -22.71 11.58 -8.51
CA GLU A 103 -21.59 11.96 -9.40
C GLU A 103 -20.37 11.05 -9.28
N LYS A 104 -20.10 10.23 -10.32
CA LYS A 104 -18.82 9.53 -10.60
C LYS A 104 -17.94 9.26 -9.36
N THR A 105 -18.52 8.57 -8.36
CA THR A 105 -17.96 8.48 -7.01
C THR A 105 -17.11 7.23 -6.76
N SER A 106 -16.89 6.34 -7.74
CA SER A 106 -16.19 5.07 -7.49
C SER A 106 -14.79 5.28 -6.93
N ASP A 107 -14.01 6.10 -7.62
CA ASP A 107 -12.57 6.27 -7.36
C ASP A 107 -12.32 6.99 -6.04
N VAL A 108 -13.03 8.10 -5.80
CA VAL A 108 -12.90 8.85 -4.54
C VAL A 108 -13.41 8.03 -3.36
N ARG A 109 -14.47 7.23 -3.55
CA ARG A 109 -14.99 6.34 -2.52
C ARG A 109 -14.03 5.19 -2.22
N GLU A 110 -13.34 4.66 -3.22
CA GLU A 110 -12.30 3.64 -3.04
C GLU A 110 -11.14 4.19 -2.20
N VAL A 111 -10.62 5.37 -2.54
CA VAL A 111 -9.58 6.04 -1.74
C VAL A 111 -10.08 6.35 -0.32
N PHE A 112 -11.32 6.80 -0.17
CA PHE A 112 -11.93 7.01 1.14
C PHE A 112 -12.01 5.71 1.95
N ASN A 113 -12.39 4.60 1.33
CA ASN A 113 -12.42 3.29 1.98
C ASN A 113 -11.03 2.84 2.40
N TYR A 114 -9.99 3.12 1.61
CA TYR A 114 -8.60 2.89 2.00
C TYR A 114 -8.25 3.64 3.28
N VAL A 115 -8.52 4.95 3.34
CA VAL A 115 -8.27 5.77 4.56
C VAL A 115 -9.02 5.19 5.75
N ARG A 116 -10.29 4.79 5.57
CA ARG A 116 -11.07 4.17 6.65
C ARG A 116 -10.51 2.82 7.10
N ALA A 117 -10.01 2.00 6.18
CA ALA A 117 -9.45 0.69 6.51
C ALA A 117 -8.21 0.81 7.40
N MET A 118 -7.40 1.87 7.24
CA MET A 118 -6.23 2.13 8.08
C MET A 118 -6.55 2.33 9.57
N ASP A 119 -7.78 2.71 9.93
CA ASP A 119 -8.21 2.81 11.32
C ASP A 119 -8.51 1.45 11.98
N TYR A 120 -8.61 0.37 11.20
CA TYR A 120 -8.92 -0.98 11.69
C TYR A 120 -7.73 -1.97 11.61
N GLY A 121 -6.56 -1.49 11.20
CA GLY A 121 -5.32 -2.27 11.12
C GLY A 121 -4.64 -2.49 12.47
#